data_AF-A0A2G2JXW5-F1
#
_entry.id   AF-A0A2G2JXW5-F1
#
_cell.length_a   1.000
_cell.length_b   1.000
_cell.length_c   1.000
_cell.angle_alpha   90.00
_cell.angle_beta   90.00
_cell.angle_gamma   90.00
#
_symmetry.space_group_name_H-M   'P 1'
#
loop_
_entity.id
_entity.type
_entity.pdbx_description
1 polymer ?
#
loop_
_entity_poly.entity_id
_entity_poly.type
_entity_poly.pdbx_seq_one_letter_code
_entity_poly.pdbx_strand_id
1 'polypeptide(L)' 'MTAIRVNPTLKPFYERLKPKKAKPIVALVAVQIKLLVLMYSLWKSNSYYDAEFEIKKAARKQVLTAQDSPKNELVTS' A
#
# COMPACT_ATOMS: atom_id res chain seq x y z
N MET A 1 13.61 12.16 -17.35
CA MET A 1 13.31 11.61 -16.00
C MET A 1 13.94 12.51 -14.94
N THR A 2 13.18 13.46 -14.40
CA THR A 2 13.71 14.48 -13.47
C THR A 2 13.39 14.15 -12.00
N ALA A 3 12.25 13.52 -11.73
CA ALA A 3 11.79 13.20 -10.37
C ALA A 3 12.71 12.25 -9.59
N ILE A 4 13.33 11.26 -10.26
CA ILE A 4 14.25 10.30 -9.63
C ILE A 4 15.57 10.96 -9.19
N ARG A 5 15.97 12.05 -9.86
CA ARG A 5 17.20 12.79 -9.52
C ARG A 5 17.06 13.65 -8.27
N VAL A 6 15.85 14.14 -8.00
CA VAL A 6 15.60 15.16 -6.96
C VAL A 6 14.82 14.63 -5.77
N ASN A 7 14.10 13.51 -5.91
CA ASN A 7 13.28 12.97 -4.83
C ASN A 7 13.93 11.73 -4.18
N PRO A 8 14.47 11.87 -2.95
CA PRO A 8 15.19 10.79 -2.26
C PRO A 8 14.28 9.60 -1.91
N THR A 9 12.96 9.80 -1.79
CA THR A 9 11.99 8.74 -1.49
C THR A 9 11.72 7.85 -2.70
N LEU A 10 11.71 8.43 -3.90
CA LEU A 10 11.38 7.70 -5.13
C LEU A 10 12.58 6.93 -5.71
N LYS A 11 13.80 7.41 -5.47
CA LYS A 11 15.03 6.77 -5.95
C LYS A 11 15.17 5.28 -5.58
N PRO A 12 15.08 4.88 -4.30
CA PRO A 12 15.22 3.47 -3.92
C PRO A 12 14.09 2.59 -4.47
N PHE A 13 12.89 3.14 -4.66
CA PHE A 13 11.77 2.41 -5.27
C PHE A 13 12.05 2.06 -6.73
N TYR A 14 12.50 3.03 -7.54
CA TYR A 14 12.82 2.79 -8.95
C TYR A 14 14.08 1.95 -9.15
N GLU A 15 15.08 2.07 -8.26
CA GLU A 15 16.28 1.21 -8.29
C GLU A 15 15.95 -0.26 -8.01
N ARG A 16 14.94 -0.56 -7.16
CA ARG A 16 14.43 -1.92 -6.96
C ARG A 16 13.68 -2.49 -8.17
N LEU A 17 13.11 -1.62 -9.01
CA LEU A 17 12.37 -2.02 -10.22
C LEU A 17 13.29 -2.35 -11.41
N LYS A 18 14.47 -1.72 -11.50
CA LYS A 18 15.47 -1.94 -12.56
C LYS A 18 15.91 -3.40 -12.73
N PRO A 19 16.33 -4.14 -11.68
CA PRO A 19 16.87 -5.49 -11.85
C PRO A 19 15.80 -6.56 -12.13
N LYS A 20 14.51 -6.28 -11.85
CA LYS A 20 13.43 -7.28 -11.93
C LYS A 20 12.80 -7.44 -13.33
N LYS A 21 13.11 -6.57 -14.30
CA LYS A 21 12.45 -6.57 -15.61
C LYS A 21 13.49 -6.35 -16.71
N ALA A 22 13.51 -7.23 -17.72
CA ALA A 22 14.38 -7.10 -18.90
C ALA A 22 14.15 -5.79 -19.69
N LYS A 23 12.96 -5.20 -19.58
CA LYS A 23 12.60 -3.93 -20.24
C LYS A 23 12.13 -2.90 -19.18
N PRO A 24 12.88 -1.81 -18.94
CA PRO A 24 12.54 -0.81 -17.92
C PRO A 24 11.25 -0.03 -18.23
N ILE A 25 10.84 0.05 -19.50
CA ILE A 25 9.60 0.73 -19.91
C ILE A 25 8.37 0.06 -19.30
N VAL A 26 8.33 -1.28 -19.26
CA VAL A 26 7.18 -2.04 -18.71
C VAL A 26 7.02 -1.77 -17.21
N ALA A 27 8.14 -1.66 -16.50
CA ALA A 27 8.17 -1.29 -15.10
C ALA A 27 7.59 0.10 -14.86
N LEU A 28 7.96 1.08 -15.69
CA LEU A 28 7.46 2.46 -15.58
C LEU A 28 5.96 2.56 -15.87
N VAL A 29 5.48 1.89 -16.92
CA VAL A 29 4.05 1.86 -17.28
C VAL A 29 3.23 1.24 -16.14
N ALA A 30 3.71 0.17 -15.52
CA ALA A 30 3.03 -0.44 -14.37
C ALA A 30 2.91 0.51 -13.16
N VAL A 31 3.95 1.33 -12.90
CA VAL A 31 3.92 2.34 -11.83
C VAL A 31 2.92 3.44 -12.15
N GLN A 32 2.90 3.93 -13.40
CA GLN A 32 1.96 4.96 -13.84
C GLN A 32 0.50 4.50 -13.74
N ILE A 33 0.19 3.29 -14.19
CA ILE A 33 -1.17 2.73 -14.09
C ILE A 33 -1.60 2.62 -12.63
N LYS A 34 -0.73 2.10 -11.75
CA LYS A 34 -1.03 1.98 -10.31
C LYS A 34 -1.26 3.34 -9.66
N LEU A 35 -0.47 4.36 -10.04
CA LEU A 35 -0.65 5.72 -9.54
C LEU A 35 -2.00 6.31 -10.00
N LEU A 36 -2.35 6.13 -11.29
CA LEU A 36 -3.61 6.61 -11.82
C LEU A 36 -4.82 5.96 -11.13
N VAL A 37 -4.76 4.64 -10.90
CA VAL A 37 -5.79 3.90 -10.16
C VAL A 37 -5.94 4.42 -8.73
N LEU A 38 -4.83 4.73 -8.05
CA LEU A 38 -4.87 5.32 -6.71
C LEU A 38 -5.52 6.71 -6.71
N MET A 39 -5.17 7.58 -7.66
CA MET A 39 -5.77 8.90 -7.76
C MET A 39 -7.28 8.81 -8.03
N TYR A 40 -7.68 7.89 -8.91
CA TYR A 40 -9.08 7.63 -9.20
C TYR A 40 -9.85 7.12 -7.98
N SER A 41 -9.28 6.17 -7.22
CA SER A 41 -9.94 5.63 -6.03
C SER A 41 -10.08 6.68 -4.92
N LEU A 42 -9.07 7.52 -4.71
CA LEU A 42 -9.12 8.64 -3.76
C LEU A 42 -10.19 9.67 -4.16
N TRP A 43 -10.23 10.05 -5.44
CA TRP A 43 -11.27 10.95 -5.96
C TRP A 43 -12.66 10.35 -5.79
N LYS A 44 -12.85 9.07 -6.16
CA LYS A 44 -14.16 8.41 -6.06
C LYS A 44 -14.65 8.24 -4.62
N SER A 45 -13.74 8.11 -3.66
CA SER A 45 -14.02 7.98 -2.22
C SER A 45 -14.02 9.32 -1.47
N ASN A 46 -13.81 10.44 -2.17
CA ASN A 46 -13.66 11.78 -1.61
C ASN A 46 -12.72 11.81 -0.38
N SER A 47 -11.62 11.07 -0.48
CA SER A 47 -10.67 10.86 0.62
C SER A 47 -9.29 11.38 0.22
N TYR A 48 -8.56 11.95 1.19
CA TYR A 48 -7.19 12.43 0.98
C TYR A 48 -6.18 11.28 1.01
N TYR A 49 -5.04 11.47 0.33
CA TYR A 49 -3.93 10.53 0.40
C TYR A 49 -3.35 10.50 1.83
N ASP A 50 -3.31 9.31 2.42
CA ASP A 50 -2.69 9.05 3.72
C ASP A 50 -1.56 8.02 3.53
N ALA A 51 -0.32 8.42 3.79
CA ALA A 51 0.85 7.56 3.67
C ALA A 51 0.83 6.39 4.68
N GLU A 52 0.11 6.54 5.80
CA GLU A 52 -0.02 5.53 6.85
C GLU A 52 -1.27 4.67 6.70
N PHE A 53 -2.02 4.83 5.61
CA PHE A 53 -3.31 4.14 5.40
C PHE A 53 -3.22 2.62 5.61
N GLU A 54 -2.19 1.98 5.06
CA GLU A 54 -1.98 0.53 5.18
C GLU A 54 -1.59 0.10 6.61
N ILE A 55 -0.84 0.93 7.35
CA ILE A 55 -0.49 0.67 8.75
C ILE A 55 -1.75 0.74 9.62
N LYS A 56 -2.56 1.80 9.45
CA LYS A 56 -3.84 1.98 10.15
C LYS A 56 -4.83 0.87 9.80
N LYS A 57 -4.85 0.42 8.55
CA LYS A 57 -5.67 -0.72 8.10
C LYS A 57 -5.24 -2.04 8.73
N ALA A 58 -3.93 -2.31 8.81
CA ALA A 58 -3.41 -3.50 9.47
C ALA A 58 -3.73 -3.50 10.98
N ALA A 59 -3.57 -2.36 11.65
CA ALA A 59 -3.90 -2.19 13.07
C ALA A 59 -5.41 -2.44 13.33
N ARG A 60 -6.30 -1.84 12.52
CA ARG A 60 -7.76 -2.09 12.61
C ARG A 60 -8.11 -3.57 12.43
N LYS A 61 -7.44 -4.26 11.50
CA LYS A 61 -7.68 -5.67 11.25
C LYS A 61 -7.29 -6.54 12.45
N GLN A 62 -6.17 -6.24 13.11
CA GLN A 62 -5.73 -6.97 14.32
C GLN A 62 -6.69 -6.76 15.50
N VAL A 63 -7.20 -5.54 15.69
CA VAL A 63 -8.22 -5.25 16.73
C VAL A 63 -9.49 -6.04 16.49
N LEU A 64 -9.95 -6.12 15.23
CA LEU A 64 -11.15 -6.88 14.87
C LEU A 64 -10.98 -8.38 15.14
N THR A 65 -9.82 -8.96 14.75
CA THR A 65 -9.53 -10.38 15.02
C THR A 65 -9.41 -10.71 16.52
N ALA A 66 -9.00 -9.74 17.35
CA ALA A 66 -8.90 -9.93 18.80
C ALA A 66 -10.27 -9.85 19.51
N GLN A 67 -11.26 -9.19 18.91
CA GLN A 67 -12.62 -9.10 19.45
C GLN A 67 -13.48 -10.33 19.12
N ASP A 68 -13.16 -11.05 18.04
CA ASP A 68 -13.90 -12.23 17.57
C ASP A 68 -13.51 -13.55 18.27
N SER A 69 -12.57 -13.56 19.22
CA SER A 69 -12.31 -14.75 20.06
C SER A 69 -13.41 -14.92 21.10
N PRO A 70 -14.29 -15.94 20.99
CA PRO A 70 -15.41 -16.10 21.89
C PRO A 70 -14.95 -16.64 23.25
N LYS A 71 -15.57 -16.11 24.30
CA LYS A 71 -15.49 -16.50 25.72
C LYS A 71 -16.04 -17.92 25.97
N ASN A 72 -15.52 -18.95 25.30
CA ASN A 72 -16.04 -20.31 25.38
C ASN A 72 -15.07 -21.29 26.07
N GLU A 73 -14.56 -20.90 27.25
CA GLU A 73 -13.83 -21.82 28.15
C GLU A 73 -14.21 -21.57 29.62
N LEU A 74 -15.51 -21.53 29.97
CA LEU A 74 -15.92 -21.48 31.39
C LEU A 74 -17.19 -22.29 31.73
N VAL A 75 -17.52 -23.35 30.97
CA VAL A 75 -18.56 -24.29 31.39
C VAL A 75 -18.05 -25.72 31.29
N THR A 76 -17.17 -26.08 32.22
CA THR A 76 -17.07 -27.46 32.74
C THR A 76 -16.96 -27.34 34.26
N SER A 77 -18.09 -27.49 34.95
CA SER A 77 -18.19 -27.76 36.39
C SER A 77 -19.29 -28.79 36.58
#